data_AF-A0A8B7JVI8-F1
#
_entry.id   AF-A0A8B7JVI8-F1
#
_cell.length_a   1.000
_cell.length_b   1.000
_cell.length_c   1.000
_cell.angle_alpha   90.00
_cell.angle_beta   90.00
_cell.angle_gamma   90.00
#
_symmetry.space_group_name_H-M   'P 1'
#
loop_
_entity.id
_entity.type
_entity.pdbx_description
1 polymer ?
#
loop_
_entity_poly.entity_id
_entity_poly.type
_entity_poly.pdbx_seq_one_letter_code
_entity_poly.pdbx_strand_id
1 'polypeptide(L)'
;MASFVRQLNMYGFRKVVHIEQGGLVKPEKDDTEFQHPYFIRGQEHLLENIKRKVTSVSSIKNEDIKVRQDNVTKLLTDIQVMKGKQESMDSKLIAMKQYGSCSPWLGT
;
A
#
# COMPACT_ATOMS: atom_id res chain seq x y z
N MET A 1 14.27 -4.74 -26.65
CA MET A 1 14.50 -5.21 -25.26
C MET A 1 13.26 -5.15 -24.37
N ALA A 2 12.48 -4.07 -24.37
CA ALA A 2 11.35 -3.89 -23.46
C ALA A 2 10.26 -4.99 -23.52
N SER A 3 9.93 -5.50 -24.71
CA SER A 3 8.94 -6.58 -24.89
C SER A 3 9.40 -7.90 -24.27
N PHE A 4 10.69 -8.24 -24.43
CA PHE A 4 11.30 -9.43 -23.83
C PHE A 4 11.32 -9.34 -22.30
N VAL A 5 11.74 -8.19 -21.75
CA VAL A 5 11.72 -7.95 -20.31
C VAL A 5 10.30 -8.03 -19.74
N ARG A 6 9.28 -7.57 -20.49
CA ARG A 6 7.88 -7.73 -20.10
C ARG A 6 7.51 -9.21 -19.98
N GLN A 7 7.91 -10.05 -20.93
CA GLN A 7 7.65 -11.49 -20.86
C GLN A 7 8.31 -12.10 -19.62
N LEU A 8 9.59 -11.81 -19.37
CA LEU A 8 10.31 -12.25 -18.18
C LEU A 8 9.54 -11.89 -16.89
N ASN A 9 9.09 -10.64 -16.78
CA ASN A 9 8.31 -10.18 -15.64
C ASN A 9 6.98 -10.93 -15.46
N MET A 10 6.27 -11.22 -16.56
CA MET A 10 5.02 -12.00 -16.51
C MET A 10 5.25 -13.44 -16.05
N TYR A 11 6.41 -14.02 -16.32
CA TYR A 11 6.79 -15.36 -15.85
C TYR A 11 7.56 -15.34 -14.53
N GLY A 12 7.66 -14.18 -13.86
CA GLY A 12 8.19 -14.07 -12.51
C GLY A 12 9.71 -13.95 -12.40
N PHE A 13 10.44 -13.82 -13.51
CA PHE A 13 11.86 -13.54 -13.49
C PHE A 13 12.14 -12.19 -12.84
N ARG A 14 13.27 -12.09 -12.14
CA ARG A 14 13.69 -10.87 -11.41
C ARG A 14 15.06 -10.43 -11.91
N LYS A 15 15.24 -9.12 -12.10
CA LYS A 15 16.55 -8.54 -12.43
C LYS A 15 17.49 -8.74 -11.26
N VAL A 16 18.69 -9.27 -11.51
CA VAL A 16 19.76 -9.36 -10.52
C VAL A 16 20.43 -8.00 -10.44
N VAL A 17 20.65 -7.51 -9.22
CA VAL A 17 21.38 -6.27 -8.97
C VAL A 17 22.68 -6.64 -8.29
N HIS A 18 23.78 -6.55 -9.02
CA HIS A 18 25.12 -6.70 -8.47
C HIS A 18 25.46 -5.43 -7.70
N ILE A 19 25.42 -5.51 -6.37
CA ILE A 19 25.91 -4.43 -5.52
C ILE A 19 27.42 -4.63 -5.43
N GLU A 20 28.17 -4.00 -6.33
CA GLU A 20 29.63 -3.95 -6.18
C GLU A 20 29.95 -3.13 -4.92
N GLN A 21 30.60 -3.78 -3.95
CA GLN A 21 31.11 -3.12 -2.76
C GLN A 21 32.26 -2.19 -3.17
N GLY A 22 32.04 -0.88 -3.05
CA GLY A 22 33.09 0.12 -3.22
C GLY A 22 32.96 0.90 -4.52
N GLY A 23 32.83 2.22 -4.38
CA GLY A 23 32.57 3.13 -5.49
C GLY A 23 33.65 3.13 -6.59
N LEU A 24 33.20 3.59 -7.76
CA LEU A 24 34.00 3.98 -8.93
C LEU A 24 34.59 2.89 -9.81
N VAL A 25 34.08 1.66 -9.80
CA VAL A 25 34.29 0.76 -10.95
C VAL A 25 33.10 0.95 -11.90
N LYS A 26 33.37 1.44 -13.11
CA LYS A 26 32.38 1.47 -14.19
C LYS A 26 32.02 0.02 -14.49
N PRO A 27 30.74 -0.41 -14.38
CA PRO A 27 30.36 -1.72 -14.91
C PRO A 27 30.68 -1.70 -16.40
N GLU A 28 31.71 -2.44 -16.81
CA GLU A 28 32.24 -2.42 -18.19
C GLU A 28 31.23 -3.00 -19.19
N LYS A 29 30.13 -3.58 -18.71
CA LYS A 29 29.10 -4.22 -19.52
C LYS A 29 27.71 -3.89 -18.98
N ASP A 30 26.79 -3.57 -19.88
CA ASP A 30 25.34 -3.56 -19.63
C ASP A 30 24.83 -5.01 -19.41
N ASP A 31 25.45 -5.74 -18.49
CA ASP A 31 25.12 -7.12 -18.16
C ASP A 31 23.79 -7.13 -17.40
N THR A 32 22.71 -7.23 -18.18
CA THR A 32 21.36 -7.33 -17.65
C THR A 32 21.06 -8.79 -17.36
N GLU A 33 21.21 -9.18 -16.11
CA GLU A 33 20.92 -10.54 -15.66
C GLU A 33 19.50 -10.66 -15.06
N PHE A 34 18.85 -11.79 -15.34
CA PHE A 34 17.56 -12.16 -14.77
C PHE A 34 17.61 -13.59 -14.21
N GLN A 35 17.00 -13.80 -13.05
CA GLN A 35 16.91 -15.11 -12.41
C GLN A 35 15.48 -15.55 -12.14
N HIS A 36 15.27 -16.86 -12.14
CA HIS A 36 14.05 -17.52 -11.66
C HIS A 36 14.43 -18.86 -10.97
N PRO A 37 13.89 -19.20 -9.79
CA PRO A 37 14.29 -20.39 -9.04
C PRO A 37 14.17 -21.71 -9.82
N TYR A 38 13.20 -21.80 -10.72
CA TYR A 38 12.94 -22.99 -11.55
C TYR A 38 13.56 -22.93 -12.95
N PHE A 39 14.36 -21.90 -13.26
CA PHE A 39 15.08 -21.79 -14.53
C PHE A 39 16.54 -22.20 -14.33
N ILE A 40 16.81 -23.51 -14.36
CA ILE A 40 18.13 -24.10 -14.07
C ILE A 40 18.63 -24.87 -15.30
N ARG A 41 19.90 -24.64 -15.66
CA ARG A 41 20.55 -25.32 -16.81
C ARG A 41 20.52 -26.85 -16.61
N GLY A 42 20.03 -27.57 -17.62
CA GLY A 42 19.96 -29.03 -17.61
C GLY A 42 18.78 -29.62 -16.83
N GLN A 43 17.89 -28.79 -16.27
CA GLN A 43 16.72 -29.22 -15.50
C GLN A 43 15.42 -28.75 -16.17
N GLU A 44 15.16 -29.22 -17.38
CA GLU A 44 14.01 -28.78 -18.20
C GLU A 44 12.66 -29.07 -17.55
N HIS A 45 12.56 -30.16 -16.77
CA HIS A 45 11.33 -30.51 -16.08
C HIS A 45 10.86 -29.43 -15.09
N LEU A 46 11.77 -28.61 -14.54
CA LEU A 46 11.40 -27.51 -13.64
C LEU A 46 10.67 -26.37 -14.36
N LEU A 47 10.77 -26.28 -15.69
CA LEU A 47 10.10 -25.23 -16.47
C LEU A 47 8.57 -25.31 -16.36
N GLU A 48 8.00 -26.47 -16.06
CA GLU A 48 6.55 -26.65 -15.81
C GLU A 48 6.05 -25.83 -14.60
N ASN A 49 6.97 -25.50 -13.69
CA ASN A 49 6.68 -24.68 -12.50
C ASN A 49 6.73 -23.17 -12.80
N ILE A 50 7.19 -22.76 -13.99
CA ILE A 50 7.24 -21.35 -14.40
C ILE A 50 5.93 -20.97 -15.09
N LYS A 51 4.93 -20.57 -14.30
CA LYS A 51 3.61 -20.20 -14.81
C LYS A 51 3.51 -18.69 -15.05
N ARG A 52 2.79 -18.32 -16.11
CA ARG A 52 2.46 -16.92 -16.37
C ARG A 52 1.62 -16.39 -15.20
N LYS A 53 2.07 -15.30 -14.58
CA LYS A 53 1.28 -14.53 -13.63
C LYS A 53 0.03 -14.03 -14.36
N VAL A 54 -1.11 -14.57 -13.97
CA VAL A 54 -2.39 -14.15 -14.54
C VAL A 54 -2.69 -12.76 -13.99
N THR A 55 -2.39 -11.72 -14.77
CA THR A 55 -3.03 -10.42 -14.55
C THR A 55 -4.47 -10.56 -15.01
N SER A 56 -5.31 -11.18 -14.19
CA SER A 56 -6.76 -11.22 -14.40
C SER A 56 -7.26 -9.80 -14.30
N VAL A 57 -7.30 -9.10 -15.43
CA VAL A 57 -7.79 -7.71 -15.53
C VAL A 57 -9.26 -7.61 -15.09
N SER A 58 -9.96 -8.74 -14.93
CA SER A 58 -11.33 -8.87 -14.45
C SER A 58 -11.47 -9.15 -12.93
N SER A 59 -10.69 -10.08 -12.34
CA SER A 59 -10.85 -10.43 -10.91
C SER A 59 -10.14 -9.50 -9.94
N ILE A 60 -8.96 -8.98 -10.28
CA ILE A 60 -8.18 -8.11 -9.36
C ILE A 60 -8.88 -6.76 -9.18
N LYS A 61 -9.48 -6.22 -10.25
CA LYS A 61 -10.27 -4.98 -10.14
C LYS A 61 -11.39 -5.10 -9.12
N ASN A 62 -12.07 -6.24 -9.03
CA ASN A 62 -13.24 -6.35 -8.15
C ASN A 62 -12.83 -6.41 -6.67
N GLU A 63 -11.79 -7.17 -6.33
CA GLU A 63 -11.27 -7.22 -4.96
C GLU A 63 -10.65 -5.88 -4.54
N ASP A 64 -9.80 -5.26 -5.38
CA ASP A 64 -9.19 -3.96 -5.07
C ASP A 64 -10.23 -2.83 -4.99
N ILE A 65 -11.25 -2.83 -5.87
CA ILE A 65 -12.35 -1.86 -5.83
C ILE A 65 -13.20 -2.07 -4.57
N LYS A 66 -13.51 -3.31 -4.21
CA LYS A 66 -14.29 -3.65 -3.02
C LYS A 66 -13.56 -3.24 -1.74
N VAL A 67 -12.28 -3.59 -1.61
CA VAL A 67 -11.43 -3.16 -0.48
C VAL A 67 -11.36 -1.65 -0.39
N ARG A 68 -11.20 -0.95 -1.52
CA ARG A 68 -11.20 0.52 -1.54
C ARG A 68 -12.55 1.11 -1.12
N GLN A 69 -13.66 0.51 -1.55
CA GLN A 69 -15.01 0.95 -1.19
C GLN A 69 -15.30 0.74 0.30
N ASP A 70 -14.92 -0.41 0.85
CA ASP A 70 -15.04 -0.71 2.29
C ASP A 70 -14.25 0.29 3.14
N ASN A 71 -13.04 0.66 2.70
CA ASN A 71 -12.21 1.66 3.38
C ASN A 71 -12.86 3.06 3.39
N VAL A 72 -13.47 3.47 2.27
CA VAL A 72 -14.17 4.76 2.17
C VAL A 72 -15.41 4.79 3.07
N THR A 73 -16.20 3.71 3.10
CA THR A 73 -17.39 3.62 3.96
C THR A 73 -17.02 3.69 5.45
N LYS A 74 -15.92 3.03 5.85
CA LYS A 74 -15.40 3.13 7.22
C LYS A 74 -15.02 4.56 7.59
N LEU A 75 -14.26 5.24 6.72
CA LEU A 75 -13.86 6.63 6.94
C LEU A 75 -15.06 7.58 7.09
N LEU A 76 -16.08 7.43 6.25
CA LEU A 76 -17.30 8.24 6.36
C LEU A 76 -18.03 8.00 7.69
N THR A 77 -18.06 6.76 8.15
CA THR A 77 -18.66 6.39 9.44
C THR A 77 -17.88 7.02 10.60
N ASP A 78 -16.55 6.93 10.57
CA ASP A 78 -15.68 7.52 11.58
C ASP A 78 -15.85 9.04 11.64
N ILE A 79 -15.93 9.72 10.49
CA ILE A 79 -16.18 11.16 10.42
C ILE A 79 -17.54 11.53 11.02
N GLN A 80 -18.59 10.75 10.74
CA GLN A 80 -19.93 10.98 11.31
C GLN A 80 -19.93 10.86 12.84
N VAL A 81 -19.26 9.83 13.36
CA VAL A 81 -19.11 9.61 14.81
C VAL A 81 -18.29 10.71 15.45
N MET A 82 -17.19 11.13 14.81
CA MET A 82 -16.37 12.23 15.28
C MET A 82 -17.14 13.54 15.33
N LYS A 83 -17.97 13.84 14.32
CA LYS A 83 -18.85 15.01 14.34
C LYS A 83 -19.84 15.00 15.51
N GLY A 84 -20.51 13.88 15.75
CA GLY A 84 -21.43 13.77 16.90
C GLY A 84 -20.73 13.94 18.25
N LYS A 85 -19.51 13.39 18.38
CA LYS A 85 -18.67 13.61 19.58
C LYS A 85 -18.27 15.08 19.74
N GLN A 86 -17.91 15.74 18.64
CA GLN A 86 -17.55 17.15 18.63
C GLN A 86 -18.72 18.02 19.09
N GLU A 87 -19.93 17.80 18.57
CA GLU A 87 -21.15 18.54 18.97
C GLU A 87 -21.47 18.35 20.46
N SER A 88 -21.29 17.13 21.00
CA SER A 88 -21.46 16.87 22.43
C SER A 88 -20.41 17.61 23.27
N MET A 89 -19.14 17.62 22.84
CA MET A 89 -18.09 18.35 23.53
C MET A 89 -18.32 19.86 23.50
N ASP A 90 -18.70 20.42 22.35
CA ASP A 90 -19.01 21.84 22.19
C ASP A 90 -20.20 22.24 23.07
N SER A 91 -21.24 21.40 23.16
CA SER A 91 -22.37 21.61 24.05
C SER A 91 -21.96 21.62 25.53
N LYS A 92 -21.10 20.69 25.96
CA LYS A 92 -20.55 20.66 27.33
C LYS A 92 -19.68 21.88 27.62
N LEU A 93 -18.89 22.32 26.64
CA LEU A 93 -18.01 23.48 26.77
C LEU A 93 -18.82 24.78 26.89
N ILE A 94 -19.90 24.91 26.14
CA ILE A 94 -20.86 26.02 26.27
C ILE A 94 -21.52 26.00 27.66
N ALA A 95 -21.97 24.82 28.12
CA ALA A 95 -22.56 24.69 29.45
C ALA A 95 -21.57 25.09 30.55
N MET A 96 -20.32 24.61 30.49
CA MET A 96 -19.28 24.98 31.45
C MET A 96 -19.00 26.49 31.48
N LYS A 97 -18.99 27.17 30.32
CA LYS A 97 -18.86 28.64 30.25
C LYS A 97 -20.02 29.37 30.92
N GLN A 98 -21.25 28.85 30.84
CA GLN A 98 -22.41 29.47 31.47
C GLN A 98 -22.37 29.36 33.00
N TYR A 99 -21.95 28.22 33.56
CA TYR A 99 -21.79 28.08 35.02
C TYR A 99 -20.68 28.98 35.58
N GLY A 100 -19.58 29.16 34.84
CA GLY A 100 -18.50 30.08 35.24
C GLY A 100 -18.88 31.57 35.23
N SER A 101 -19.90 31.96 34.46
CA SER A 101 -20.40 33.34 34.40
C SER A 101 -21.52 33.62 35.40
N CYS A 102 -22.07 32.59 36.05
CA CYS A 102 -23.14 32.68 37.03
C CYS A 102 -22.60 32.25 38.41
N SER A 103 -21.61 32.96 38.92
CA SER A 103 -21.25 32.94 40.35
C SER A 103 -21.72 34.26 40.98
N PRO A 104 -22.98 34.38 41.41
CA PRO A 104 -23.31 35.33 42.46
C PRO A 104 -22.73 34.79 43.78
N TRP A 105 -22.28 35.69 44.65
CA TRP A 105 -21.71 35.44 45.99
C TRP A 105 -20.19 35.28 46.07
N LEU A 106 -19.48 36.41 45.99
CA LEU A 106 -18.65 36.84 47.11
C LEU A 106 -19.01 38.30 47.43
N GLY A 107 -20.07 38.46 48.22
CA GLY A 107 -20.29 39.64 49.02
C GLY A 107 -19.80 39.37 50.44
N THR A 108 -18.81 40.16 50.86
CA THR A 108 -18.57 40.68 52.22
C THR A 108 -17.73 41.92 52.06
#